data_AF-A0AAV6BXI8-F1
#
_entry.id   AF-A0AAV6BXI8-F1
#
_cell.length_a   1.000
_cell.length_b   1.000
_cell.length_c   1.000
_cell.angle_alpha   90.00
_cell.angle_beta   90.00
_cell.angle_gamma   90.00
#
_symmetry.space_group_name_H-M   'P 1'
#
loop_
_entity.id
_entity.type
_entity.pdbx_description
1 polymer ?
#
loop_
_entity_poly.entity_id
_entity_poly.type
_entity_poly.pdbx_seq_one_letter_code
_entity_poly.pdbx_strand_id
1 'polypeptide(L)'
;YVEYSAQLTAALPAIPGDLVLRVYADGTPTSGGAFYVDCIEIAPTAEPVNVSVVRASRAEDPESYDGVEGFLSVAENDGQAVRAAFKLRERLYFVKEHSLYATQDDGTNEPSLWSIAEVSRKVGTPSVRGVATGEDWVVIAHRSGLYLFAGGEPVKISQEIQPLWNTINWQFGHTLWVAVDPKERRILVGAPFGAATSPNRVLLLDYRDLDTAADIVSQPPIHVSYAGRKTAMDKTRKWSPWSIAANSCAILERPDGTAAVAFGGGVPGVGGGGATGKIYQLSAAQLSDDGAAIPSYYTTHFFPERAVEQALDLGAHRKLFSYLTMFVEGAGLLSLTAFPNSQSNPQAQQPLALSSPALKDIELPINVLGERVAFQVSTNAPGAWFSLQKFTPSVRVDPWSPVRGIN
;
A
#
# COMPACT_ATOMS: atom_id res chain seq x y z
N TYR A 1 -2.29 -13.35 -29.16
CA TYR A 1 -0.87 -13.69 -28.93
C TYR A 1 -0.82 -14.90 -28.04
N VAL A 2 -0.15 -15.96 -28.49
CA VAL A 2 0.09 -17.16 -27.69
C VAL A 2 1.59 -17.22 -27.51
N GLU A 3 2.03 -17.24 -26.26
CA GLU A 3 3.44 -17.40 -25.93
C GLU A 3 3.77 -18.90 -25.89
N TYR A 4 4.85 -19.27 -26.56
CA TYR A 4 5.34 -20.64 -26.61
C TYR A 4 6.74 -20.70 -25.99
N SER A 5 6.85 -21.45 -24.89
CA SER A 5 8.15 -21.80 -24.30
C SER A 5 8.35 -23.30 -24.45
N ALA A 6 9.48 -23.70 -25.04
CA ALA A 6 9.83 -25.09 -25.27
C ALA A 6 11.34 -25.29 -25.17
N GLN A 7 11.73 -26.50 -24.80
CA GLN A 7 13.13 -26.92 -24.87
C GLN A 7 13.53 -27.07 -26.34
N LEU A 8 14.47 -26.23 -26.80
CA LEU A 8 14.93 -26.23 -28.20
C LEU A 8 15.80 -27.46 -28.54
N THR A 9 16.65 -27.88 -27.61
CA THR A 9 17.57 -29.02 -27.78
C THR A 9 17.59 -29.89 -26.54
N ALA A 10 17.90 -31.18 -26.68
CA ALA A 10 18.33 -31.99 -25.55
C ALA A 10 19.54 -31.33 -24.84
N ALA A 11 19.85 -31.74 -23.61
CA ALA A 11 20.98 -31.18 -22.87
C ALA A 11 22.27 -31.34 -23.68
N LEU A 12 22.91 -30.22 -24.01
CA LEU A 12 24.18 -30.18 -24.73
C LEU A 12 25.31 -29.88 -23.74
N PRO A 13 26.44 -30.63 -23.76
CA PRO A 13 27.60 -30.32 -22.92
C PRO A 13 28.32 -29.04 -23.35
N ALA A 14 28.17 -28.62 -24.61
CA ALA A 14 28.59 -27.33 -25.14
C ALA A 14 27.67 -26.96 -26.33
N ILE A 15 27.41 -25.68 -26.53
CA ILE A 15 26.63 -25.19 -27.68
C ILE A 15 27.55 -25.20 -28.93
N PRO A 16 27.21 -25.95 -30.00
CA PRO A 16 27.96 -25.91 -31.24
C PRO A 16 27.94 -24.51 -31.87
N GLY A 17 29.09 -24.03 -32.35
CA GLY A 17 29.19 -22.69 -32.95
C GLY A 17 28.44 -22.53 -34.28
N ASP A 18 27.99 -23.64 -34.87
CA ASP A 18 27.21 -23.71 -36.11
C ASP A 18 25.72 -24.01 -35.86
N LEU A 19 25.27 -23.98 -34.61
CA LEU A 19 23.85 -24.16 -34.28
C LEU A 19 23.03 -22.99 -34.81
N VAL A 20 22.01 -23.29 -35.63
CA VAL A 20 21.11 -22.28 -36.21
C VAL A 20 19.68 -22.51 -35.74
N LEU A 21 19.05 -21.48 -35.19
CA LEU A 21 17.61 -21.46 -34.97
C LEU A 21 16.90 -21.14 -36.28
N ARG A 22 15.97 -22.02 -36.68
CA ARG A 22 15.09 -21.78 -37.84
C ARG A 22 13.64 -21.83 -37.39
N VAL A 23 12.93 -20.72 -37.55
CA VAL A 23 11.49 -20.62 -37.32
C VAL A 23 10.79 -20.52 -38.67
N TYR A 24 9.77 -21.35 -38.88
CA TYR A 24 8.96 -21.34 -40.09
C TYR A 24 7.51 -21.65 -39.73
N ALA A 25 6.58 -21.01 -40.43
CA ALA A 25 5.18 -21.41 -40.38
C ALA A 25 4.98 -22.64 -41.28
N ASP A 26 4.28 -23.64 -40.79
CA ASP A 26 3.80 -24.75 -41.61
C ASP A 26 2.33 -24.52 -41.97
N GLY A 27 2.06 -24.42 -43.27
CA GLY A 27 0.73 -24.12 -43.83
C GLY A 27 0.54 -22.68 -44.34
N THR A 28 -0.59 -22.47 -45.01
CA THR A 28 -0.99 -21.17 -45.58
C THR A 28 -2.10 -20.57 -44.72
N PRO A 29 -1.99 -19.31 -44.26
CA PRO A 29 -3.10 -18.64 -43.58
C PRO A 29 -4.34 -18.67 -44.46
N THR A 30 -5.46 -19.18 -43.96
CA THR A 30 -6.73 -19.13 -44.68
C THR A 30 -7.32 -17.72 -44.62
N SER A 31 -8.11 -17.35 -45.62
CA SER A 31 -8.87 -16.08 -45.65
C SER A 31 -8.01 -14.80 -45.54
N GLY A 32 -6.79 -14.80 -46.09
CA GLY A 32 -5.92 -13.63 -46.09
C GLY A 32 -5.29 -13.30 -44.74
N GLY A 33 -5.22 -14.27 -43.82
CA GLY A 33 -4.49 -14.11 -42.56
C GLY A 33 -2.97 -13.97 -42.76
N ALA A 34 -2.27 -13.57 -41.69
CA ALA A 34 -0.82 -13.56 -41.63
C ALA A 34 -0.36 -14.18 -40.30
N PHE A 35 0.80 -14.84 -40.32
CA PHE A 35 1.49 -15.25 -39.10
C PHE A 35 2.49 -14.16 -38.71
N TYR A 36 2.41 -13.70 -37.46
CA TYR A 36 3.40 -12.82 -36.87
C TYR A 36 4.17 -13.61 -35.82
N VAL A 37 5.48 -13.67 -35.98
CA VAL A 37 6.41 -14.22 -34.99
C VAL A 37 7.29 -13.06 -34.55
N ASP A 38 7.36 -12.87 -33.24
CA ASP A 38 8.09 -11.77 -32.63
C ASP A 38 8.66 -12.24 -31.27
N CYS A 39 9.64 -11.50 -30.74
CA CYS A 39 10.24 -11.72 -29.42
C CYS A 39 10.82 -13.13 -29.21
N ILE A 40 11.66 -13.59 -30.14
CA ILE A 40 12.38 -14.86 -30.00
C ILE A 40 13.56 -14.66 -29.04
N GLU A 41 13.52 -15.29 -27.88
CA GLU A 41 14.64 -15.35 -26.94
C GLU A 41 15.14 -16.79 -26.75
N ILE A 42 16.45 -16.96 -26.74
CA ILE A 42 17.11 -18.22 -26.40
C ILE A 42 17.87 -18.01 -25.10
N ALA A 43 17.59 -18.85 -24.11
CA ALA A 43 18.30 -18.82 -22.82
C ALA A 43 18.82 -20.23 -22.47
N PRO A 44 19.98 -20.35 -21.80
CA PRO A 44 20.45 -21.63 -21.29
C PRO A 44 19.45 -22.21 -20.29
N THR A 45 19.12 -23.49 -20.41
CA THR A 45 18.15 -24.15 -19.51
C THR A 45 18.58 -24.12 -18.04
N ALA A 46 19.89 -24.13 -17.77
CA ALA A 46 20.44 -24.11 -16.42
C ALA A 46 20.45 -22.70 -15.79
N GLU A 47 20.44 -21.65 -16.61
CA GLU A 47 20.50 -20.25 -16.19
C GLU A 47 19.48 -19.44 -17.01
N PRO A 48 18.18 -19.67 -16.83
CA PRO A 48 17.14 -19.02 -17.63
C PRO A 48 17.02 -17.52 -17.36
N VAL A 49 17.65 -17.01 -16.28
CA VAL A 49 17.56 -15.61 -15.88
C VAL A 49 18.93 -15.11 -15.44
N ASN A 50 19.42 -14.06 -16.10
CA ASN A 50 20.58 -13.31 -15.62
C ASN A 50 20.14 -12.32 -14.55
N VAL A 51 20.26 -12.74 -13.29
CA VAL A 51 19.73 -12.02 -12.13
C VAL A 51 20.36 -10.63 -11.90
N SER A 52 21.57 -10.39 -12.41
CA SER A 52 22.32 -9.13 -12.18
C SER A 52 22.57 -8.31 -13.45
N VAL A 53 22.09 -8.76 -14.62
CA VAL A 53 22.32 -8.07 -15.90
C VAL A 53 21.07 -7.30 -16.29
N VAL A 54 21.23 -6.01 -16.57
CA VAL A 54 20.23 -5.17 -17.22
C VAL A 54 20.61 -5.00 -18.68
N ARG A 55 19.64 -5.13 -19.58
CA ARG A 55 19.84 -4.99 -21.03
C ARG A 55 19.38 -3.60 -21.46
N ALA A 56 20.22 -2.91 -22.21
CA ALA A 56 19.95 -1.59 -22.77
C ALA A 56 20.01 -1.67 -24.30
N SER A 57 19.02 -1.06 -24.95
CA SER A 57 18.96 -0.90 -26.40
C SER A 57 19.75 0.34 -26.83
N ARG A 58 20.04 0.42 -28.14
CA ARG A 58 20.61 1.64 -28.73
C ARG A 58 19.51 2.69 -28.88
N ALA A 59 19.89 3.97 -28.87
CA ALA A 59 18.93 5.09 -28.88
C ALA A 59 17.94 5.05 -30.06
N GLU A 60 18.39 4.62 -31.24
CA GLU A 60 17.59 4.55 -32.47
C GLU A 60 17.06 3.14 -32.78
N ASP A 61 17.30 2.17 -31.89
CA ASP A 61 16.87 0.78 -32.09
C ASP A 61 16.33 0.18 -30.78
N PRO A 62 15.14 0.60 -30.32
CA PRO A 62 14.62 0.25 -29.00
C PRO A 62 14.23 -1.23 -28.86
N GLU A 63 14.05 -1.93 -29.98
CA GLU A 63 13.60 -3.34 -30.02
C GLU A 63 14.77 -4.33 -30.03
N SER A 64 16.01 -3.85 -30.17
CA SER A 64 17.21 -4.68 -30.17
C SER A 64 18.21 -4.22 -29.09
N TYR A 65 19.06 -5.15 -28.64
CA TYR A 65 20.18 -4.85 -27.78
C TYR A 65 21.42 -5.58 -28.28
N ASP A 66 22.57 -4.95 -28.09
CA ASP A 66 23.86 -5.54 -28.43
C ASP A 66 24.27 -6.55 -27.34
N GLY A 67 24.65 -7.76 -27.76
CA GLY A 67 25.12 -8.82 -26.87
C GLY A 67 26.52 -8.59 -26.27
N VAL A 68 27.16 -7.47 -26.58
CA VAL A 68 28.46 -7.06 -26.01
C VAL A 68 28.34 -5.70 -25.35
N GLU A 69 27.79 -4.71 -26.05
CA GLU A 69 27.76 -3.32 -25.61
C GLU A 69 26.47 -2.92 -24.86
N GLY A 70 25.42 -3.74 -24.95
CA GLY A 70 24.12 -3.47 -24.35
C GLY A 70 23.91 -4.03 -22.94
N PHE A 71 24.96 -4.50 -22.26
CA PHE A 71 24.85 -5.17 -20.95
C PHE A 71 25.37 -4.33 -19.79
N LEU A 72 24.51 -4.04 -18.83
CA LEU A 72 24.81 -3.38 -17.57
C LEU A 72 24.87 -4.43 -16.44
N SER A 73 26.07 -4.75 -15.97
CA SER A 73 26.31 -5.69 -14.88
C SER A 73 26.16 -5.01 -13.52
N VAL A 74 24.99 -5.15 -12.88
CA VAL A 74 24.66 -4.53 -11.60
C VAL A 74 25.08 -5.44 -10.43
N ALA A 75 26.33 -5.29 -9.99
CA ALA A 75 26.91 -5.99 -8.85
C ALA A 75 26.67 -7.52 -8.89
N GLU A 76 27.37 -8.19 -9.80
CA GLU A 76 27.25 -9.63 -10.01
C GLU A 76 27.71 -10.44 -8.79
N ASN A 77 27.18 -11.65 -8.64
CA ASN A 77 27.55 -12.62 -7.60
C ASN A 77 27.31 -12.18 -6.15
N ASP A 78 26.49 -11.15 -5.93
CA ASP A 78 26.09 -10.70 -4.59
C ASP A 78 24.89 -11.49 -4.02
N GLY A 79 24.39 -12.48 -4.75
CA GLY A 79 23.24 -13.31 -4.40
C GLY A 79 21.88 -12.61 -4.51
N GLN A 80 21.80 -11.43 -5.14
CA GLN A 80 20.57 -10.67 -5.31
C GLN A 80 20.19 -10.52 -6.79
N ALA A 81 18.88 -10.52 -7.04
CA ALA A 81 18.34 -10.20 -8.36
C ALA A 81 17.94 -8.72 -8.48
N VAL A 82 18.14 -8.12 -9.65
CA VAL A 82 17.51 -6.85 -10.04
C VAL A 82 16.01 -7.08 -10.21
N ARG A 83 15.19 -6.26 -9.54
CA ARG A 83 13.72 -6.43 -9.54
C ARG A 83 13.00 -5.28 -10.24
N ALA A 84 13.47 -4.05 -10.08
CA ALA A 84 12.85 -2.88 -10.67
C ALA A 84 13.90 -1.83 -11.03
N ALA A 85 13.54 -0.92 -11.95
CA ALA A 85 14.34 0.25 -12.29
C ALA A 85 13.44 1.50 -12.29
N PHE A 86 13.99 2.65 -11.94
CA PHE A 86 13.28 3.92 -12.00
C PHE A 86 14.23 5.08 -12.31
N LYS A 87 13.74 6.10 -13.01
CA LYS A 87 14.46 7.36 -13.20
C LYS A 87 14.09 8.32 -12.07
N LEU A 88 15.09 8.95 -11.46
CA LEU A 88 14.88 10.08 -10.55
C LEU A 88 15.89 11.17 -10.90
N ARG A 89 15.38 12.33 -11.36
CA ARG A 89 16.19 13.40 -11.96
C ARG A 89 17.00 12.84 -13.15
N GLU A 90 18.30 13.09 -13.23
CA GLU A 90 19.17 12.64 -14.34
C GLU A 90 19.80 11.25 -14.15
N ARG A 91 19.38 10.49 -13.12
CA ARG A 91 19.97 9.17 -12.83
C ARG A 91 18.95 8.05 -12.96
N LEU A 92 19.41 6.93 -13.50
CA LEU A 92 18.69 5.67 -13.53
C LEU A 92 19.10 4.85 -12.31
N TYR A 93 18.11 4.42 -11.52
CA TYR A 93 18.33 3.62 -10.33
C TYR A 93 17.86 2.18 -10.57
N PHE A 94 18.66 1.23 -10.11
CA PHE A 94 18.35 -0.20 -10.11
C PHE A 94 18.09 -0.67 -8.68
N VAL A 95 16.91 -1.25 -8.47
CA VAL A 95 16.49 -1.79 -7.19
C VAL A 95 16.64 -3.30 -7.23
N LYS A 96 17.60 -3.82 -6.48
CA LYS A 96 17.75 -5.26 -6.22
C LYS A 96 16.89 -5.67 -5.02
N GLU A 97 16.99 -6.91 -4.61
CA GLU A 97 16.20 -7.44 -3.49
C GLU A 97 16.49 -6.75 -2.15
N HIS A 98 17.75 -6.37 -1.91
CA HIS A 98 18.21 -5.75 -0.65
C HIS A 98 19.14 -4.54 -0.86
N SER A 99 19.35 -4.09 -2.10
CA SER A 99 20.27 -3.01 -2.42
C SER A 99 19.79 -2.12 -3.56
N LEU A 100 20.35 -0.92 -3.63
CA LEU A 100 20.04 0.13 -4.58
C LEU A 100 21.34 0.60 -5.25
N TYR A 101 21.34 0.61 -6.58
CA TYR A 101 22.44 1.09 -7.41
C TYR A 101 21.95 2.22 -8.32
N ALA A 102 22.86 3.05 -8.80
CA ALA A 102 22.59 4.11 -9.76
C ALA A 102 23.59 4.08 -10.90
N THR A 103 23.11 4.40 -12.09
CA THR A 103 23.92 4.66 -13.28
C THR A 103 23.45 5.94 -13.96
N GLN A 104 24.29 6.48 -14.82
CA GLN A 104 24.01 7.66 -15.63
C GLN A 104 24.75 7.53 -16.96
N ASP A 105 24.11 7.99 -18.02
CA ASP A 105 24.75 8.17 -19.32
C ASP A 105 25.90 9.18 -19.22
N ASP A 106 27.08 8.80 -19.72
CA ASP A 106 28.27 9.66 -19.75
C ASP A 106 28.38 10.48 -21.05
N GLY A 107 27.42 10.31 -21.97
CA GLY A 107 27.30 11.03 -23.24
C GLY A 107 28.33 10.64 -24.29
N THR A 108 29.14 9.60 -24.05
CA THR A 108 30.25 9.21 -24.94
C THR A 108 30.31 7.70 -25.19
N ASN A 109 30.10 6.89 -24.15
CA ASN A 109 30.28 5.46 -24.20
C ASN A 109 28.94 4.71 -24.24
N GLU A 110 29.00 3.48 -24.75
CA GLU A 110 27.88 2.55 -24.76
C GLU A 110 27.50 2.08 -23.34
N PRO A 111 26.26 1.58 -23.14
CA PRO A 111 25.75 1.22 -21.81
C PRO A 111 26.66 0.29 -20.99
N SER A 112 27.37 -0.65 -21.63
CA SER A 112 28.27 -1.57 -20.92
C SER A 112 29.41 -0.90 -20.17
N LEU A 113 29.76 0.33 -20.53
CA LEU A 113 30.83 1.11 -19.93
C LEU A 113 30.32 2.17 -18.94
N TRP A 114 29.01 2.34 -18.79
CA TRP A 114 28.46 3.30 -17.84
C TRP A 114 28.81 2.92 -16.40
N SER A 115 29.23 3.91 -15.61
CA SER A 115 29.61 3.67 -14.22
C SER A 115 28.38 3.32 -13.37
N ILE A 116 28.42 2.17 -12.71
CA ILE A 116 27.39 1.76 -11.76
C ILE A 116 27.91 2.00 -10.33
N ALA A 117 27.22 2.87 -9.60
CA ALA A 117 27.56 3.22 -8.23
C ALA A 117 26.53 2.64 -7.24
N GLU A 118 27.02 2.12 -6.12
CA GLU A 118 26.17 1.69 -5.02
C GLU A 118 25.62 2.90 -4.25
N VAL A 119 24.30 2.94 -4.05
CA VAL A 119 23.62 4.01 -3.31
C VAL A 119 23.28 3.54 -1.89
N SER A 120 22.81 2.31 -1.73
CA SER A 120 22.45 1.75 -0.42
C SER A 120 22.43 0.22 -0.43
N ARG A 121 22.87 -0.41 0.67
CA ARG A 121 22.72 -1.85 0.97
C ARG A 121 21.57 -2.16 1.93
N LYS A 122 20.78 -1.15 2.30
CA LYS A 122 19.75 -1.29 3.35
C LYS A 122 18.37 -1.57 2.79
N VAL A 123 18.12 -1.19 1.53
CA VAL A 123 16.79 -1.14 0.94
C VAL A 123 16.83 -1.73 -0.46
N GLY A 124 15.84 -2.58 -0.71
CA GLY A 124 15.52 -3.16 -2.01
C GLY A 124 14.04 -3.53 -2.05
N THR A 125 13.61 -4.27 -3.08
CA THR A 125 12.23 -4.75 -3.22
C THR A 125 12.22 -6.21 -3.64
N PRO A 126 11.32 -7.06 -3.10
CA PRO A 126 11.10 -8.41 -3.59
C PRO A 126 10.20 -8.46 -4.84
N SER A 127 9.55 -7.35 -5.23
CA SER A 127 8.58 -7.28 -6.32
C SER A 127 8.99 -6.30 -7.41
N VAL A 128 8.70 -6.67 -8.66
CA VAL A 128 8.85 -5.81 -9.85
C VAL A 128 7.98 -4.54 -9.77
N ARG A 129 6.85 -4.62 -9.07
CA ARG A 129 5.94 -3.48 -8.84
C ARG A 129 6.10 -2.85 -7.46
N GLY A 130 7.15 -3.20 -6.71
CA GLY A 130 7.37 -2.71 -5.35
C GLY A 130 7.96 -1.30 -5.27
N VAL A 131 8.01 -0.57 -6.39
CA VAL A 131 8.58 0.78 -6.51
C VAL A 131 7.55 1.67 -7.20
N ALA A 132 7.37 2.89 -6.68
CA ALA A 132 6.58 3.91 -7.34
C ALA A 132 7.22 5.29 -7.20
N THR A 133 7.19 6.05 -8.29
CA THR A 133 7.67 7.42 -8.38
C THR A 133 6.56 8.39 -7.97
N GLY A 134 6.85 9.27 -7.02
CA GLY A 134 6.06 10.47 -6.76
C GLY A 134 6.55 11.64 -7.61
N GLU A 135 6.46 12.85 -7.06
CA GLU A 135 6.88 14.09 -7.75
C GLU A 135 8.42 14.16 -7.87
N ASP A 136 9.12 14.40 -6.76
CA ASP A 136 10.60 14.50 -6.69
C ASP A 136 11.23 13.42 -5.80
N TRP A 137 10.48 12.36 -5.53
CA TRP A 137 10.85 11.27 -4.62
C TRP A 137 10.25 9.96 -5.09
N VAL A 138 10.76 8.86 -4.54
CA VAL A 138 10.36 7.49 -4.88
C VAL A 138 10.11 6.73 -3.60
N VAL A 139 9.12 5.84 -3.62
CA VAL A 139 8.88 4.89 -2.54
C VAL A 139 9.26 3.48 -2.96
N ILE A 140 9.87 2.76 -2.02
CA ILE A 140 10.36 1.39 -2.21
C ILE A 140 9.82 0.54 -1.06
N ALA A 141 9.07 -0.51 -1.39
CA ALA A 141 8.57 -1.47 -0.42
C ALA A 141 9.59 -2.58 -0.18
N HIS A 142 10.10 -2.64 1.04
CA HIS A 142 11.07 -3.65 1.48
C HIS A 142 10.47 -4.55 2.58
N ARG A 143 11.10 -5.70 2.83
CA ARG A 143 10.71 -6.63 3.91
C ARG A 143 10.60 -5.97 5.27
N SER A 144 11.49 -5.02 5.56
CA SER A 144 11.51 -4.31 6.84
C SER A 144 10.52 -3.14 6.93
N GLY A 145 9.99 -2.62 5.83
CA GLY A 145 9.12 -1.44 5.83
C GLY A 145 8.98 -0.77 4.46
N LEU A 146 8.16 0.28 4.41
CA LEU A 146 8.11 1.21 3.28
C LEU A 146 9.16 2.32 3.49
N TYR A 147 9.95 2.57 2.45
CA TYR A 147 11.02 3.57 2.46
C TYR A 147 10.73 4.66 1.43
N LEU A 148 11.09 5.89 1.77
CA LEU A 148 11.09 7.04 0.88
C LEU A 148 12.53 7.39 0.50
N PHE A 149 12.76 7.67 -0.78
CA PHE A 149 14.05 8.00 -1.35
C PHE A 149 13.94 9.26 -2.21
N ALA A 150 14.77 10.27 -1.94
CA ALA A 150 14.81 11.54 -2.68
C ALA A 150 16.21 11.87 -3.22
N GLY A 151 17.06 10.85 -3.41
CA GLY A 151 18.45 10.97 -3.88
C GLY A 151 19.53 10.88 -2.79
N GLY A 152 19.14 10.78 -1.51
CA GLY A 152 20.05 10.57 -0.37
C GLY A 152 19.91 9.16 0.23
N GLU A 153 20.10 9.01 1.55
CA GLU A 153 19.84 7.72 2.20
C GLU A 153 18.32 7.43 2.24
N PRO A 154 17.85 6.22 1.87
CA PRO A 154 16.45 5.85 2.01
C PRO A 154 15.98 5.89 3.48
N VAL A 155 14.87 6.58 3.75
CA VAL A 155 14.32 6.71 5.10
C VAL A 155 13.00 5.98 5.23
N LYS A 156 12.83 5.23 6.32
CA LYS A 156 11.62 4.45 6.59
C LYS A 156 10.46 5.37 7.00
N ILE A 157 9.29 5.15 6.41
CA ILE A 157 8.05 5.92 6.66
C ILE A 157 6.89 5.06 7.20
N SER A 158 7.11 3.76 7.40
CA SER A 158 6.10 2.79 7.88
C SER A 158 6.31 2.34 9.33
N GLN A 159 7.11 3.05 10.13
CA GLN A 159 7.44 2.65 11.49
C GLN A 159 6.21 2.62 12.42
N GLU A 160 5.17 3.42 12.12
CA GLU A 160 3.93 3.45 12.89
C GLU A 160 3.11 2.19 12.75
N ILE A 161 3.11 1.60 11.55
CA ILE A 161 2.34 0.41 11.20
C ILE A 161 3.20 -0.85 11.23
N GLN A 162 4.36 -0.81 11.89
CA GLN A 162 5.30 -1.93 11.91
C GLN A 162 4.65 -3.27 12.31
N PRO A 163 3.78 -3.35 13.32
CA PRO A 163 3.13 -4.61 13.67
C PRO A 163 2.29 -5.17 12.52
N LEU A 164 1.58 -4.31 11.78
CA LEU A 164 0.80 -4.73 10.62
C LEU A 164 1.73 -5.13 9.45
N TRP A 165 2.78 -4.37 9.18
CA TRP A 165 3.77 -4.69 8.14
C TRP A 165 4.43 -6.05 8.35
N ASN A 166 4.69 -6.41 9.62
CA ASN A 166 5.25 -7.72 9.99
C ASN A 166 4.31 -8.90 9.68
N THR A 167 3.01 -8.65 9.45
CA THR A 167 2.03 -9.71 9.10
C THR A 167 1.95 -9.99 7.60
N ILE A 168 2.74 -9.31 6.76
CA ILE A 168 2.83 -9.58 5.32
C ILE A 168 3.40 -10.98 5.10
N ASN A 169 2.76 -11.74 4.20
CA ASN A 169 3.24 -13.03 3.74
C ASN A 169 4.40 -12.87 2.77
N TRP A 170 5.62 -12.82 3.31
CA TRP A 170 6.81 -12.60 2.50
C TRP A 170 7.20 -13.76 1.59
N GLN A 171 6.59 -14.94 1.72
CA GLN A 171 6.73 -16.02 0.73
C GLN A 171 6.14 -15.57 -0.62
N PHE A 172 5.09 -14.76 -0.59
CA PHE A 172 4.43 -14.18 -1.76
C PHE A 172 4.72 -12.68 -1.89
N GLY A 173 5.82 -12.19 -1.30
CA GLY A 173 6.21 -10.78 -1.35
C GLY A 173 6.51 -10.25 -2.76
N HIS A 174 6.77 -11.14 -3.72
CA HIS A 174 6.93 -10.79 -5.13
C HIS A 174 5.61 -10.33 -5.81
N THR A 175 4.45 -10.56 -5.17
CA THR A 175 3.14 -10.11 -5.66
C THR A 175 2.75 -8.72 -5.19
N LEU A 176 3.53 -8.12 -4.28
CA LEU A 176 3.26 -6.78 -3.76
C LEU A 176 3.32 -5.73 -4.86
N TRP A 177 2.60 -4.64 -4.70
CA TRP A 177 2.72 -3.47 -5.56
C TRP A 177 2.65 -2.18 -4.75
N VAL A 178 3.23 -1.12 -5.30
CA VAL A 178 3.17 0.24 -4.77
C VAL A 178 2.68 1.16 -5.89
N ALA A 179 1.83 2.12 -5.55
CA ALA A 179 1.40 3.19 -6.44
C ALA A 179 1.36 4.51 -5.65
N VAL A 180 1.71 5.61 -6.31
CA VAL A 180 1.61 6.97 -5.76
C VAL A 180 0.58 7.73 -6.57
N ASP A 181 -0.37 8.34 -5.87
CA ASP A 181 -1.31 9.31 -6.43
C ASP A 181 -0.89 10.71 -5.97
N PRO A 182 -0.21 11.50 -6.82
CA PRO A 182 0.24 12.85 -6.47
C PRO A 182 -0.92 13.84 -6.38
N LYS A 183 -2.04 13.61 -7.08
CA LYS A 183 -3.18 14.54 -7.11
C LYS A 183 -3.94 14.52 -5.78
N GLU A 184 -4.29 13.35 -5.30
CA GLU A 184 -4.98 13.20 -4.01
C GLU A 184 -4.01 13.10 -2.83
N ARG A 185 -2.70 13.14 -3.11
CA ARG A 185 -1.58 13.02 -2.17
C ARG A 185 -1.65 11.77 -1.30
N ARG A 186 -1.62 10.61 -1.97
CA ARG A 186 -1.74 9.28 -1.36
C ARG A 186 -0.67 8.30 -1.85
N ILE A 187 -0.24 7.41 -0.97
CA ILE A 187 0.61 6.26 -1.30
C ILE A 187 -0.18 5.00 -1.01
N LEU A 188 -0.23 4.09 -1.98
CA LEU A 188 -0.99 2.85 -1.92
C LEU A 188 -0.02 1.67 -2.00
N VAL A 189 -0.14 0.74 -1.07
CA VAL A 189 0.65 -0.50 -1.06
C VAL A 189 -0.28 -1.69 -0.96
N GLY A 190 -0.37 -2.49 -2.03
CA GLY A 190 -1.06 -3.78 -1.98
C GLY A 190 -0.08 -4.88 -1.60
N ALA A 191 -0.43 -5.66 -0.57
CA ALA A 191 0.40 -6.78 -0.13
C ALA A 191 -0.45 -7.97 0.35
N PRO A 192 0.07 -9.21 0.25
CA PRO A 192 -0.57 -10.37 0.84
C PRO A 192 -0.36 -10.38 2.37
N PHE A 193 -1.43 -10.42 3.16
CA PHE A 193 -1.36 -10.48 4.62
C PHE A 193 -1.81 -11.83 5.17
N GLY A 194 -1.15 -12.29 6.24
CA GLY A 194 -1.47 -13.55 6.91
C GLY A 194 -1.15 -14.76 6.01
N ALA A 195 -2.16 -15.60 5.76
CA ALA A 195 -2.01 -16.78 4.90
C ALA A 195 -2.30 -16.50 3.41
N ALA A 196 -2.57 -15.25 3.03
CA ALA A 196 -2.90 -14.92 1.64
C ALA A 196 -1.69 -15.13 0.71
N THR A 197 -1.95 -15.59 -0.50
CA THR A 197 -0.95 -15.82 -1.56
C THR A 197 -0.94 -14.72 -2.63
N SER A 198 -1.93 -13.83 -2.59
CA SER A 198 -2.01 -12.61 -3.41
C SER A 198 -2.44 -11.42 -2.55
N PRO A 199 -2.26 -10.18 -3.02
CA PRO A 199 -2.63 -9.00 -2.24
C PRO A 199 -4.12 -8.97 -1.87
N ASN A 200 -4.39 -9.00 -0.56
CA ASN A 200 -5.75 -9.02 0.01
C ASN A 200 -6.08 -7.74 0.79
N ARG A 201 -5.10 -6.87 1.01
CA ARG A 201 -5.28 -5.57 1.65
C ARG A 201 -4.43 -4.53 0.96
N VAL A 202 -4.93 -3.30 0.98
CA VAL A 202 -4.20 -2.11 0.53
C VAL A 202 -3.92 -1.24 1.74
N LEU A 203 -2.65 -0.89 1.97
CA LEU A 203 -2.26 0.10 2.94
C LEU A 203 -2.24 1.47 2.25
N LEU A 204 -3.12 2.37 2.68
CA LEU A 204 -3.13 3.76 2.27
C LEU A 204 -2.32 4.59 3.27
N LEU A 205 -1.36 5.37 2.79
CA LEU A 205 -0.79 6.51 3.49
C LEU A 205 -1.30 7.80 2.85
N ASP A 206 -1.96 8.63 3.64
CA ASP A 206 -2.36 9.99 3.27
C ASP A 206 -1.27 10.97 3.70
N TYR A 207 -0.84 11.82 2.77
CA TYR A 207 0.15 12.89 2.98
C TYR A 207 -0.34 14.26 2.49
N ARG A 208 -1.65 14.48 2.38
CA ARG A 208 -2.23 15.74 1.86
C ARG A 208 -1.65 17.02 2.47
N ASP A 209 -1.42 17.01 3.78
CA ASP A 209 -0.89 18.16 4.50
C ASP A 209 0.64 18.27 4.47
N LEU A 210 1.34 17.44 3.69
CA LEU A 210 2.80 17.34 3.66
C LEU A 210 3.31 17.63 2.24
N ASP A 211 4.03 18.73 2.08
CA ASP A 211 4.38 19.27 0.76
C ASP A 211 5.69 18.73 0.20
N THR A 212 6.60 18.24 1.06
CA THR A 212 7.92 17.79 0.64
C THR A 212 8.23 16.38 1.12
N ALA A 213 9.16 15.70 0.45
CA ALA A 213 9.72 14.43 0.91
C ALA A 213 10.24 14.51 2.35
N ALA A 214 10.86 15.62 2.73
CA ALA A 214 11.36 15.85 4.08
C ALA A 214 10.22 15.98 5.10
N ASP A 215 9.12 16.65 4.74
CA ASP A 215 7.92 16.73 5.59
C ASP A 215 7.30 15.35 5.80
N ILE A 216 7.17 14.55 4.74
CA ILE A 216 6.63 13.18 4.82
C ILE A 216 7.43 12.32 5.80
N VAL A 217 8.75 12.42 5.74
CA VAL A 217 9.66 11.68 6.63
C VAL A 217 9.58 12.19 8.07
N SER A 218 9.64 13.51 8.26
CA SER A 218 9.81 14.14 9.58
C SER A 218 8.54 14.28 10.41
N GLN A 219 7.36 14.06 9.83
CA GLN A 219 6.07 14.25 10.51
C GLN A 219 5.34 12.92 10.82
N PRO A 220 5.78 12.14 11.84
CA PRO A 220 5.02 11.01 12.33
C PRO A 220 3.70 11.47 12.98
N PRO A 221 2.66 10.61 13.07
CA PRO A 221 1.37 10.97 13.66
C PRO A 221 1.39 11.23 15.16
N ILE A 222 2.44 10.81 15.88
CA ILE A 222 2.55 11.01 17.33
C ILE A 222 3.82 11.80 17.62
N HIS A 223 3.65 12.98 18.23
CA HIS A 223 4.72 13.83 18.70
C HIS A 223 4.81 13.82 20.22
N VAL A 224 6.01 14.00 20.75
CA VAL A 224 6.23 14.22 22.18
C VAL A 224 6.40 15.71 22.39
N SER A 225 5.45 16.34 23.07
CA SER A 225 5.53 17.74 23.49
C SER A 225 6.66 17.95 24.51
N TYR A 226 7.08 19.21 24.71
CA TYR A 226 8.13 19.56 25.67
C TYR A 226 7.85 19.07 27.10
N ALA A 227 6.57 18.95 27.49
CA ALA A 227 6.15 18.41 28.78
C ALA A 227 6.15 16.86 28.84
N GLY A 228 6.69 16.18 27.82
CA GLY A 228 6.71 14.71 27.72
C GLY A 228 5.36 14.09 27.31
N ARG A 229 4.32 14.90 27.05
CA ARG A 229 3.00 14.41 26.62
C ARG A 229 3.04 14.02 25.15
N LYS A 230 2.55 12.81 24.84
CA LYS A 230 2.30 12.37 23.46
C LYS A 230 1.03 13.02 22.92
N THR A 231 1.12 13.71 21.79
CA THR A 231 0.01 14.41 21.15
C THR A 231 -0.02 14.06 19.66
N ALA A 232 -1.21 13.83 19.12
CA ALA A 232 -1.40 13.74 17.68
C ALA A 232 -1.49 15.16 17.10
N MET A 233 -0.71 15.43 16.05
CA MET A 233 -0.73 16.71 15.34
C MET A 233 -1.50 16.59 14.02
N ASP A 234 -2.06 17.70 13.56
CA ASP A 234 -2.89 17.72 12.34
C ASP A 234 -2.06 17.46 11.07
N LYS A 235 -0.90 18.13 10.96
CA LYS A 235 0.06 18.01 9.85
C LYS A 235 0.93 16.75 9.98
N THR A 236 0.33 15.58 9.80
CA THR A 236 1.02 14.29 9.94
C THR A 236 0.59 13.26 8.90
N ARG A 237 1.45 12.28 8.65
CA ARG A 237 1.09 11.14 7.80
C ARG A 237 0.06 10.26 8.51
N LYS A 238 -0.99 9.85 7.77
CA LYS A 238 -2.10 9.06 8.32
C LYS A 238 -2.21 7.74 7.56
N TRP A 239 -2.24 6.62 8.28
CA TRP A 239 -2.33 5.29 7.69
C TRP A 239 -3.75 4.72 7.83
N SER A 240 -4.25 4.10 6.77
CA SER A 240 -5.53 3.37 6.78
C SER A 240 -5.38 2.05 6.04
N PRO A 241 -5.65 0.90 6.69
CA PRO A 241 -5.74 -0.38 5.99
C PRO A 241 -7.11 -0.50 5.31
N TRP A 242 -7.12 -0.86 4.04
CA TRP A 242 -8.31 -1.18 3.26
C TRP A 242 -8.39 -2.67 3.01
N SER A 243 -9.58 -3.25 3.14
CA SER A 243 -9.86 -4.67 2.88
C SER A 243 -10.09 -4.97 1.40
N ILE A 244 -9.44 -4.21 0.50
CA ILE A 244 -9.56 -4.38 -0.94
C ILE A 244 -8.55 -5.43 -1.40
N ALA A 245 -9.05 -6.47 -2.08
CA ALA A 245 -8.21 -7.46 -2.74
C ALA A 245 -7.93 -7.03 -4.18
N ALA A 246 -6.77 -6.41 -4.42
CA ALA A 246 -6.35 -5.92 -5.73
C ALA A 246 -4.95 -6.43 -6.06
N ASN A 247 -4.81 -7.17 -7.16
CA ASN A 247 -3.52 -7.74 -7.58
C ASN A 247 -2.61 -6.70 -8.25
N SER A 248 -3.18 -5.56 -8.65
CA SER A 248 -2.45 -4.47 -9.27
C SER A 248 -3.15 -3.14 -9.02
N CYS A 249 -2.38 -2.07 -9.08
CA CYS A 249 -2.87 -0.72 -9.06
C CYS A 249 -2.04 0.11 -10.04
N ALA A 250 -2.70 1.02 -10.75
CA ALA A 250 -2.04 1.99 -11.61
C ALA A 250 -2.81 3.31 -11.59
N ILE A 251 -2.09 4.40 -11.87
CA ILE A 251 -2.72 5.68 -12.20
C ILE A 251 -2.96 5.66 -13.71
N LEU A 252 -4.22 5.82 -14.11
CA LEU A 252 -4.62 5.83 -15.52
C LEU A 252 -4.96 7.26 -15.94
N GLU A 253 -4.20 7.78 -16.90
CA GLU A 253 -4.55 9.00 -17.63
C GLU A 253 -5.71 8.71 -18.58
N ARG A 254 -6.72 9.59 -18.58
CA ARG A 254 -7.93 9.45 -19.39
C ARG A 254 -7.99 10.51 -20.49
N PRO A 255 -8.70 10.22 -21.60
CA PRO A 255 -8.89 11.18 -22.68
C PRO A 255 -9.60 12.48 -22.26
N ASP A 256 -10.31 12.47 -21.13
CA ASP A 256 -10.97 13.65 -20.54
C ASP A 256 -10.00 14.57 -19.78
N GLY A 257 -8.70 14.25 -19.77
CA GLY A 257 -7.66 15.00 -19.07
C GLY A 257 -7.60 14.72 -17.57
N THR A 258 -8.27 13.67 -17.08
CA THR A 258 -8.21 13.27 -15.67
C THR A 258 -7.32 12.05 -15.46
N ALA A 259 -6.58 12.04 -14.35
CA ALA A 259 -5.91 10.86 -13.83
C ALA A 259 -6.79 10.19 -12.77
N ALA A 260 -6.93 8.86 -12.83
CA ALA A 260 -7.69 8.09 -11.85
C ALA A 260 -6.91 6.87 -11.37
N VAL A 261 -6.94 6.62 -10.06
CA VAL A 261 -6.44 5.38 -9.47
C VAL A 261 -7.34 4.23 -9.89
N ALA A 262 -6.74 3.23 -10.53
CA ALA A 262 -7.41 2.02 -10.97
C ALA A 262 -6.85 0.80 -10.25
N PHE A 263 -7.73 0.00 -9.67
CA PHE A 263 -7.41 -1.27 -9.03
C PHE A 263 -7.79 -2.41 -9.96
N GLY A 264 -6.82 -3.26 -10.32
CA GLY A 264 -7.08 -4.46 -11.11
C GLY A 264 -7.60 -5.59 -10.22
N GLY A 265 -8.84 -6.01 -10.45
CA GLY A 265 -9.46 -7.15 -9.81
C GLY A 265 -9.18 -8.46 -10.56
N GLY A 266 -8.91 -9.53 -9.80
CA GLY A 266 -8.80 -10.89 -10.34
C GLY A 266 -7.45 -11.21 -11.01
N VAL A 267 -7.21 -12.50 -11.31
CA VAL A 267 -5.88 -13.06 -11.62
C VAL A 267 -5.80 -13.65 -13.05
N PRO A 268 -4.64 -13.58 -13.72
CA PRO A 268 -4.06 -14.72 -14.45
C PRO A 268 -2.93 -15.35 -13.61
N GLY A 269 -3.11 -16.59 -13.11
CA GLY A 269 -2.01 -17.40 -12.53
C GLY A 269 -2.06 -17.89 -11.06
N VAL A 270 -2.32 -17.07 -10.02
CA VAL A 270 -2.25 -17.49 -8.59
C VAL A 270 -3.28 -16.78 -7.70
N GLY A 271 -4.03 -17.54 -6.89
CA GLY A 271 -5.26 -17.12 -6.19
C GLY A 271 -5.14 -16.16 -4.99
N GLY A 272 -6.29 -15.59 -4.62
CA GLY A 272 -6.53 -14.87 -3.36
C GLY A 272 -7.57 -13.74 -3.42
N GLY A 273 -8.01 -13.33 -4.61
CA GLY A 273 -9.20 -12.50 -4.83
C GLY A 273 -9.95 -13.03 -6.05
N GLY A 274 -11.28 -13.14 -5.98
CA GLY A 274 -12.08 -13.73 -7.05
C GLY A 274 -11.77 -13.11 -8.42
N ALA A 275 -11.66 -13.96 -9.46
CA ALA A 275 -11.40 -13.55 -10.83
C ALA A 275 -12.61 -12.79 -11.40
N THR A 276 -12.64 -11.47 -11.25
CA THR A 276 -13.68 -10.65 -11.87
C THR A 276 -13.27 -10.12 -13.25
N GLY A 277 -11.96 -10.00 -13.51
CA GLY A 277 -11.44 -9.35 -14.73
C GLY A 277 -11.82 -7.87 -14.84
N LYS A 278 -12.32 -7.30 -13.72
CA LYS A 278 -12.80 -5.92 -13.65
C LYS A 278 -11.66 -5.00 -13.25
N ILE A 279 -11.72 -3.78 -13.76
CA ILE A 279 -10.93 -2.65 -13.25
C ILE A 279 -11.86 -1.79 -12.41
N TYR A 280 -11.49 -1.59 -11.15
CA TYR A 280 -12.24 -0.77 -10.20
C TYR A 280 -11.63 0.62 -10.12
N GLN A 281 -12.48 1.63 -9.96
CA GLN A 281 -12.08 3.01 -9.71
C GLN A 281 -12.71 3.49 -8.42
N LEU A 282 -12.05 4.40 -7.71
CA LEU A 282 -12.64 5.08 -6.56
C LEU A 282 -13.61 6.14 -7.06
N SER A 283 -14.83 6.13 -6.54
CA SER A 283 -15.83 7.17 -6.82
C SER A 283 -16.43 7.64 -5.50
N ALA A 284 -16.40 8.95 -5.26
CA ALA A 284 -16.98 9.53 -4.04
C ALA A 284 -18.51 9.38 -3.96
N ALA A 285 -19.18 9.19 -5.11
CA ALA A 285 -20.61 8.95 -5.18
C ALA A 285 -20.99 7.48 -4.95
N GLN A 286 -20.00 6.56 -5.02
CA GLN A 286 -20.24 5.14 -4.89
C GLN A 286 -20.02 4.67 -3.45
N LEU A 287 -21.11 4.26 -2.80
CA LEU A 287 -21.17 3.91 -1.38
C LEU A 287 -21.25 2.39 -1.14
N SER A 288 -20.89 1.61 -2.14
CA SER A 288 -20.82 0.14 -2.10
C SER A 288 -19.75 -0.37 -3.06
N ASP A 289 -19.11 -1.49 -2.73
CA ASP A 289 -18.08 -2.12 -3.56
C ASP A 289 -18.71 -3.24 -4.39
N ASP A 290 -19.02 -2.97 -5.68
CA ASP A 290 -19.70 -3.92 -6.58
C ASP A 290 -21.04 -4.46 -6.00
N GLY A 291 -21.75 -3.62 -5.24
CA GLY A 291 -22.99 -3.98 -4.55
C GLY A 291 -22.80 -4.54 -3.13
N ALA A 292 -21.56 -4.81 -2.70
CA ALA A 292 -21.26 -5.20 -1.32
C ALA A 292 -21.15 -3.98 -0.39
N ALA A 293 -21.44 -4.18 0.90
CA ALA A 293 -21.23 -3.16 1.91
C ALA A 293 -19.73 -2.85 2.06
N ILE A 294 -19.39 -1.59 2.30
CA ILE A 294 -18.05 -1.17 2.70
C ILE A 294 -18.05 -1.06 4.23
N PRO A 295 -17.41 -1.99 4.97
CA PRO A 295 -17.37 -1.93 6.42
C PRO A 295 -16.53 -0.72 6.85
N SER A 296 -17.19 0.30 7.37
CA SER A 296 -16.55 1.54 7.81
C SER A 296 -16.71 1.68 9.30
N TYR A 297 -15.62 1.96 10.01
CA TYR A 297 -15.66 2.20 11.45
C TYR A 297 -14.61 3.21 11.88
N TYR A 298 -14.91 3.90 12.97
CA TYR A 298 -13.98 4.78 13.67
C TYR A 298 -14.06 4.49 15.16
N THR A 299 -12.90 4.23 15.78
CA THR A 299 -12.78 3.97 17.21
C THR A 299 -12.04 5.10 17.88
N THR A 300 -12.68 5.71 18.87
CA THR A 300 -12.09 6.81 19.65
C THR A 300 -10.95 6.31 20.54
N HIS A 301 -10.17 7.24 21.08
CA HIS A 301 -9.35 6.96 22.24
C HIS A 301 -10.22 6.63 23.47
N PHE A 302 -9.58 6.14 24.53
CA PHE A 302 -10.26 5.89 25.80
C PHE A 302 -10.47 7.20 26.56
N PHE A 303 -11.72 7.61 26.73
CA PHE A 303 -12.13 8.72 27.58
C PHE A 303 -12.21 8.31 29.05
N PRO A 304 -12.12 9.25 30.01
CA PRO A 304 -11.62 10.60 29.84
C PRO A 304 -10.08 10.63 29.79
N GLU A 305 -9.52 11.65 29.14
CA GLU A 305 -8.09 11.95 29.28
C GLU A 305 -7.78 12.45 30.70
N ARG A 306 -6.54 12.28 31.16
CA ARG A 306 -6.11 12.66 32.52
C ARG A 306 -6.39 14.13 32.85
N ALA A 307 -6.23 15.03 31.89
CA ALA A 307 -6.52 16.46 32.09
C ALA A 307 -8.01 16.72 32.29
N VAL A 308 -8.87 16.03 31.55
CA VAL A 308 -10.34 16.10 31.70
C VAL A 308 -10.77 15.46 33.02
N GLU A 309 -10.14 14.34 33.40
CA GLU A 309 -10.36 13.68 34.69
C GLU A 309 -10.08 14.61 35.88
N GLN A 310 -9.01 15.41 35.81
CA GLN A 310 -8.66 16.42 36.81
C GLN A 310 -9.61 17.63 36.76
N ALA A 311 -9.92 18.16 35.58
CA ALA A 311 -10.77 19.34 35.44
C ALA A 311 -12.22 19.11 35.88
N LEU A 312 -12.71 17.86 35.78
CA LEU A 312 -14.05 17.46 36.18
C LEU A 312 -14.09 16.75 37.54
N ASP A 313 -12.99 16.73 38.29
CA ASP A 313 -12.86 16.06 39.60
C ASP A 313 -13.42 14.62 39.62
N LEU A 314 -13.18 13.85 38.54
CA LEU A 314 -13.80 12.53 38.36
C LEU A 314 -13.19 11.44 39.25
N GLY A 315 -12.04 11.71 39.86
CA GLY A 315 -11.25 10.73 40.60
C GLY A 315 -10.68 9.62 39.71
N ALA A 316 -9.77 8.81 40.28
CA ALA A 316 -9.04 7.79 39.52
C ALA A 316 -9.84 6.50 39.24
N HIS A 317 -11.04 6.37 39.80
CA HIS A 317 -11.75 5.09 39.88
C HIS A 317 -12.88 4.99 38.85
N ARG A 318 -13.92 4.19 39.15
CA ARG A 318 -15.03 3.90 38.24
C ARG A 318 -15.83 5.17 37.95
N LYS A 319 -16.12 5.36 36.66
CA LYS A 319 -16.87 6.50 36.13
C LYS A 319 -18.11 5.98 35.40
N LEU A 320 -19.13 6.82 35.33
CA LEU A 320 -20.35 6.58 34.60
C LEU A 320 -20.41 7.48 33.37
N PHE A 321 -20.48 6.86 32.20
CA PHE A 321 -20.72 7.49 30.91
C PHE A 321 -22.24 7.46 30.67
N SER A 322 -22.91 8.59 30.92
CA SER A 322 -24.37 8.65 30.95
C SER A 322 -24.95 8.95 29.57
N TYR A 323 -24.37 9.91 28.86
CA TYR A 323 -24.84 10.40 27.58
C TYR A 323 -23.70 10.48 26.57
N LEU A 324 -24.07 10.39 25.30
CA LEU A 324 -23.19 10.63 24.17
C LEU A 324 -23.84 11.66 23.26
N THR A 325 -23.11 12.72 22.95
CA THR A 325 -23.50 13.73 21.97
C THR A 325 -22.60 13.60 20.74
N MET A 326 -23.21 13.43 19.57
CA MET A 326 -22.49 13.31 18.29
C MET A 326 -23.12 14.21 17.24
N PHE A 327 -22.30 14.86 16.42
CA PHE A 327 -22.75 15.43 15.15
C PHE A 327 -22.33 14.47 14.05
N VAL A 328 -23.29 13.72 13.52
CA VAL A 328 -23.07 12.68 12.52
C VAL A 328 -24.15 12.77 11.44
N GLU A 329 -23.71 12.83 10.19
CA GLU A 329 -24.56 12.75 9.02
C GLU A 329 -24.29 11.45 8.27
N GLY A 330 -25.24 10.99 7.46
CA GLY A 330 -25.04 9.80 6.65
C GLY A 330 -26.32 9.15 6.17
N ALA A 331 -26.21 7.90 5.74
CA ALA A 331 -27.33 7.05 5.36
C ALA A 331 -27.19 5.66 6.01
N GLY A 332 -28.33 5.06 6.35
CA GLY A 332 -28.40 3.76 7.01
C GLY A 332 -28.43 3.84 8.54
N LEU A 333 -27.96 2.79 9.20
CA LEU A 333 -27.89 2.70 10.66
C LEU A 333 -26.45 2.85 11.14
N LEU A 334 -26.22 3.77 12.07
CA LEU A 334 -24.98 3.90 12.83
C LEU A 334 -24.99 2.92 14.00
N SER A 335 -24.17 1.88 13.91
CA SER A 335 -23.91 0.97 15.03
C SER A 335 -22.89 1.60 15.97
N LEU A 336 -23.22 1.66 17.26
CA LEU A 336 -22.36 2.16 18.32
C LEU A 336 -21.96 1.01 19.26
N THR A 337 -20.66 0.88 19.53
CA THR A 337 -20.11 -0.09 20.49
C THR A 337 -19.21 0.64 21.48
N ALA A 338 -19.43 0.43 22.77
CA ALA A 338 -18.55 0.93 23.82
C ALA A 338 -17.56 -0.17 24.24
N PHE A 339 -16.36 0.21 24.62
CA PHE A 339 -15.29 -0.67 25.08
C PHE A 339 -14.81 -0.22 26.47
N PRO A 340 -15.42 -0.71 27.57
CA PRO A 340 -15.01 -0.33 28.91
C PRO A 340 -13.70 -1.00 29.30
N ASN A 341 -12.75 -0.18 29.74
CA ASN A 341 -11.41 -0.52 30.26
C ASN A 341 -10.44 -1.16 29.25
N SER A 342 -10.96 -1.96 28.31
CA SER A 342 -10.22 -2.72 27.30
C SER A 342 -11.03 -2.87 26.01
N GLN A 343 -10.34 -2.92 24.86
CA GLN A 343 -10.94 -3.24 23.56
C GLN A 343 -11.48 -4.68 23.48
N SER A 344 -11.08 -5.55 24.42
CA SER A 344 -11.58 -6.93 24.51
C SER A 344 -12.96 -7.06 25.18
N ASN A 345 -13.57 -5.96 25.63
CA ASN A 345 -14.85 -5.95 26.31
C ASN A 345 -15.89 -5.10 25.55
N PRO A 346 -16.37 -5.55 24.37
CA PRO A 346 -17.36 -4.81 23.60
C PRO A 346 -18.74 -4.83 24.28
N GLN A 347 -19.38 -3.66 24.33
CA GLN A 347 -20.77 -3.47 24.78
C GLN A 347 -21.54 -2.72 23.71
N ALA A 348 -22.37 -3.44 22.96
CA ALA A 348 -23.24 -2.85 21.93
C ALA A 348 -24.23 -1.86 22.55
N GLN A 349 -24.41 -0.71 21.89
CA GLN A 349 -25.37 0.33 22.26
C GLN A 349 -26.50 0.36 21.24
N GLN A 350 -27.56 1.11 21.54
CA GLN A 350 -28.69 1.26 20.63
C GLN A 350 -28.22 1.92 19.31
N PRO A 351 -28.48 1.30 18.15
CA PRO A 351 -28.12 1.88 16.85
C PRO A 351 -29.00 3.09 16.53
N LEU A 352 -28.45 4.02 15.77
CA LEU A 352 -29.09 5.29 15.41
C LEU A 352 -29.32 5.37 13.90
N ALA A 353 -30.50 5.80 13.48
CA ALA A 353 -30.74 6.10 12.07
C ALA A 353 -29.99 7.38 11.67
N LEU A 354 -29.23 7.30 10.57
CA LEU A 354 -28.52 8.45 10.01
C LEU A 354 -29.42 9.23 9.07
N SER A 355 -29.17 10.53 8.99
CA SER A 355 -29.81 11.45 8.06
C SER A 355 -28.76 12.34 7.40
N SER A 356 -29.03 12.76 6.16
CA SER A 356 -28.19 13.66 5.39
C SER A 356 -29.09 14.66 4.66
N PRO A 357 -29.01 15.97 4.95
CA PRO A 357 -28.12 16.59 5.93
C PRO A 357 -28.51 16.25 7.38
N ALA A 358 -27.54 16.24 8.29
CA ALA A 358 -27.82 16.19 9.72
C ALA A 358 -28.46 17.52 10.18
N LEU A 359 -29.55 17.43 10.94
CA LEU A 359 -30.29 18.61 11.39
C LEU A 359 -29.78 19.19 12.72
N LYS A 360 -29.19 18.34 13.57
CA LYS A 360 -28.75 18.69 14.92
C LYS A 360 -27.82 17.61 15.48
N ASP A 361 -27.18 17.91 16.60
CA ASP A 361 -26.49 16.92 17.43
C ASP A 361 -27.47 15.79 17.83
N ILE A 362 -27.02 14.55 17.67
CA ILE A 362 -27.69 13.36 18.16
C ILE A 362 -27.23 13.10 19.57
N GLU A 363 -28.20 12.92 20.48
CA GLU A 363 -27.95 12.62 21.89
C GLU A 363 -28.49 11.23 22.20
N LEU A 364 -27.62 10.37 22.78
CA LEU A 364 -27.95 9.00 23.12
C LEU A 364 -27.59 8.71 24.58
N PRO A 365 -28.52 8.25 25.42
CA PRO A 365 -28.18 7.69 26.73
C PRO A 365 -27.47 6.33 26.57
N ILE A 366 -26.29 6.17 27.17
CA ILE A 366 -25.43 4.98 26.98
C ILE A 366 -25.14 4.20 28.28
N ASN A 367 -25.32 4.80 29.46
CA ASN A 367 -25.19 4.15 30.78
C ASN A 367 -24.03 3.12 30.90
N VAL A 368 -22.85 3.49 30.42
CA VAL A 368 -21.67 2.61 30.42
C VAL A 368 -20.82 2.89 31.65
N LEU A 369 -20.40 1.85 32.36
CA LEU A 369 -19.53 1.94 33.53
C LEU A 369 -18.11 1.49 33.20
N GLY A 370 -17.12 2.30 33.54
CA GLY A 370 -15.71 1.98 33.34
C GLY A 370 -14.81 3.04 33.97
N GLU A 371 -13.56 2.69 34.26
CA GLU A 371 -12.53 3.68 34.63
C GLU A 371 -12.16 4.54 33.43
N ARG A 372 -12.21 3.91 32.25
CA ARG A 372 -12.05 4.52 30.93
C ARG A 372 -12.90 3.79 29.89
N VAL A 373 -13.41 4.48 28.87
CA VAL A 373 -14.25 3.89 27.82
C VAL A 373 -13.84 4.45 26.45
N ALA A 374 -13.61 3.57 25.48
CA ALA A 374 -13.52 3.94 24.07
C ALA A 374 -14.84 3.62 23.36
N PHE A 375 -15.16 4.34 22.29
CA PHE A 375 -16.37 4.13 21.52
C PHE A 375 -16.02 3.89 20.06
N GLN A 376 -16.71 2.93 19.43
CA GLN A 376 -16.64 2.70 18.00
C GLN A 376 -17.98 3.01 17.38
N VAL A 377 -17.95 3.86 16.37
CA VAL A 377 -19.07 4.09 15.46
C VAL A 377 -18.79 3.35 14.16
N SER A 378 -19.82 2.73 13.57
CA SER A 378 -19.64 1.94 12.35
C SER A 378 -20.92 1.84 11.51
N THR A 379 -20.75 1.63 10.21
CA THR A 379 -21.80 1.24 9.26
C THR A 379 -21.33 0.02 8.48
N ASN A 380 -22.26 -0.89 8.15
CA ASN A 380 -21.96 -2.10 7.40
C ASN A 380 -23.16 -2.57 6.55
N ALA A 381 -23.71 -1.66 5.75
CA ALA A 381 -24.75 -1.99 4.78
C ALA A 381 -24.40 -1.36 3.41
N PRO A 382 -24.79 -1.97 2.28
CA PRO A 382 -24.58 -1.38 0.98
C PRO A 382 -25.23 0.00 0.90
N GLY A 383 -24.49 1.02 0.47
CA GLY A 383 -24.99 2.39 0.41
C GLY A 383 -24.99 3.15 1.73
N ALA A 384 -24.66 2.49 2.85
CA ALA A 384 -24.58 3.14 4.16
C ALA A 384 -23.21 3.80 4.36
N TRP A 385 -23.22 5.01 4.89
CA TRP A 385 -22.03 5.83 5.14
C TRP A 385 -22.28 6.74 6.33
N PHE A 386 -21.21 7.23 6.93
CA PHE A 386 -21.28 8.25 7.97
C PHE A 386 -20.15 9.27 7.83
N SER A 387 -20.43 10.51 8.21
CA SER A 387 -19.47 11.60 8.38
C SER A 387 -19.62 12.13 9.80
N LEU A 388 -18.58 11.95 10.61
CA LEU A 388 -18.55 12.30 12.02
C LEU A 388 -17.74 13.59 12.21
N GLN A 389 -18.39 14.63 12.72
CA GLN A 389 -17.74 15.92 12.96
C GLN A 389 -17.49 16.19 14.45
N LYS A 390 -18.36 15.67 15.32
CA LYS A 390 -18.30 15.86 16.77
C LYS A 390 -18.60 14.57 17.49
N PHE A 391 -17.82 14.28 18.53
CA PHE A 391 -18.03 13.13 19.42
C PHE A 391 -17.68 13.53 20.86
N THR A 392 -18.66 13.59 21.74
CA THR A 392 -18.46 14.04 23.12
C THR A 392 -19.26 13.18 24.10
N PRO A 393 -18.60 12.30 24.87
CA PRO A 393 -19.27 11.59 25.95
C PRO A 393 -19.43 12.47 27.19
N SER A 394 -20.60 12.41 27.81
CA SER A 394 -20.86 12.96 29.14
C SER A 394 -20.45 11.94 30.19
N VAL A 395 -19.55 12.35 31.09
CA VAL A 395 -18.94 11.49 32.10
C VAL A 395 -19.10 12.13 33.48
N ARG A 396 -19.37 11.30 34.48
CA ARG A 396 -19.44 11.68 35.90
C ARG A 396 -18.85 10.58 36.78
N VAL A 397 -18.54 10.91 38.03
CA VAL A 397 -18.20 9.92 39.06
C VAL A 397 -19.35 8.91 39.18
N ASP A 398 -19.02 7.63 39.33
CA ASP A 398 -20.06 6.63 39.57
C ASP A 398 -20.79 6.91 40.90
N PRO A 399 -22.12 7.13 40.87
CA PRO A 399 -22.88 7.49 42.06
C PRO A 399 -23.00 6.38 43.11
N TRP A 400 -22.80 5.11 42.75
CA TRP A 400 -23.09 3.99 43.66
C TRP A 400 -21.85 3.32 44.26
N SER A 401 -20.80 3.07 43.47
CA SER A 401 -19.60 2.40 43.97
C SER A 401 -18.36 2.86 43.18
N PRO A 402 -17.84 4.06 43.49
CA PRO A 402 -16.72 4.64 42.76
C PRO A 402 -15.45 3.79 42.92
N VAL A 403 -15.20 3.18 44.08
CA VAL A 403 -14.00 2.36 44.34
C VAL A 403 -14.32 0.87 44.31
N ARG A 404 -13.48 0.08 43.63
CA ARG A 404 -13.46 -1.39 43.76
C ARG A 404 -12.54 -1.78 44.90
N GLY A 405 -13.00 -1.55 46.13
CA GLY A 405 -12.44 -2.15 47.34
C GLY A 405 -13.51 -3.05 47.96
N ILE A 406 -13.11 -4.21 48.47
CA ILE A 406 -13.89 -4.84 49.53
C ILE A 406 -13.73 -3.89 50.74
N ASN A 407 -14.84 -3.47 51.34
CA ASN A 407 -14.81 -2.77 52.63
C ASN A 407 -14.38 -3.72 53.75
#